data_AF-W1UUL9-F1
#
_entry.id   AF-W1UUL9-F1
#
_cell.length_a   1.000
_cell.length_b   1.000
_cell.length_c   1.000
_cell.angle_alpha   90.00
_cell.angle_beta   90.00
_cell.angle_gamma   90.00
#
_symmetry.space_group_name_H-M   'P 1'
#
loop_
_entity.id
_entity.type
_entity.pdbx_description
1 polymer ?
#
loop_
_entity_poly.entity_id
_entity_poly.type
_entity_poly.pdbx_seq_one_letter_code
_entity_poly.pdbx_strand_id
1 'polypeptide(L)'
;MDIKEARKQIDSIDSVLVTEFEKRLTLIKEIGKYKDEHHLPLIDEERDESIIALHTQNCKDKVLAPYVENYIKTVVSMSNEFLKEHMHKHIFLIGMPGAGKTTVGKVLAKELGRDFFDLDQTIQDKVGKSVQNIYIYDGKDAFSEYEYSTIKELIHNKPSVIATGGGTVTYDKTVKLMRNNGLVVFVNRDVNHILDDLDLEIRPLVKESIEYIFNVYEERYPLYEEVAHIKIGNEGSITDAVQEIIEALPNTEK
;
A
#
# COMPACT_ATOMS: atom_id res chain seq x y z
N MET A 1 26.14 -7.82 -43.73
CA MET A 1 24.97 -8.47 -43.09
C MET A 1 23.72 -7.83 -43.68
N ASP A 2 22.79 -8.61 -44.22
CA ASP A 2 21.49 -8.08 -44.67
C ASP A 2 20.69 -7.63 -43.44
N ILE A 3 20.17 -6.41 -43.46
CA ILE A 3 19.40 -5.83 -42.36
C ILE A 3 18.13 -6.66 -42.07
N LYS A 4 17.53 -7.28 -43.08
CA LYS A 4 16.35 -8.14 -42.89
C LYS A 4 16.70 -9.40 -42.13
N GLU A 5 17.85 -9.98 -42.44
CA GLU A 5 18.34 -11.19 -41.76
C GLU A 5 18.76 -10.89 -40.32
N ALA A 6 19.44 -9.77 -40.10
CA ALA A 6 19.81 -9.32 -38.76
C ALA A 6 18.57 -9.09 -37.87
N ARG A 7 17.51 -8.48 -38.41
CA ARG A 7 16.25 -8.27 -37.68
C ARG A 7 15.58 -9.57 -37.29
N LYS A 8 15.52 -10.55 -38.21
CA LYS A 8 14.99 -11.89 -37.89
C LYS A 8 15.76 -12.57 -36.77
N GLN A 9 17.08 -12.39 -36.71
CA GLN A 9 17.90 -12.92 -35.63
C GLN A 9 17.56 -12.24 -34.29
N ILE A 10 17.35 -10.92 -34.29
CA ILE A 10 16.88 -10.18 -33.10
C ILE A 10 15.51 -10.68 -32.65
N ASP A 11 14.55 -10.81 -33.56
CA ASP A 11 13.19 -11.30 -33.25
C ASP A 11 13.24 -12.70 -32.59
N SER A 12 14.14 -13.57 -33.05
CA SER A 12 14.36 -14.88 -32.46
C SER A 12 14.97 -14.81 -31.06
N ILE A 13 15.85 -13.84 -30.79
CA ILE A 13 16.44 -13.62 -29.47
C ILE A 13 15.36 -13.07 -28.53
N ASP A 14 14.60 -12.09 -28.97
CA ASP A 14 13.52 -11.47 -28.18
C ASP A 14 12.46 -12.49 -27.78
N SER A 15 12.11 -13.40 -28.69
CA SER A 15 11.19 -14.51 -28.38
C SER A 15 11.68 -15.39 -27.22
N VAL A 16 12.99 -15.66 -27.16
CA VAL A 16 13.61 -16.40 -26.05
C VAL A 16 13.62 -15.56 -24.78
N LEU A 17 13.95 -14.27 -24.87
CA LEU A 17 13.94 -13.37 -23.70
C LEU A 17 12.56 -13.28 -23.05
N VAL A 18 11.49 -13.16 -23.85
CA VAL A 18 10.11 -13.17 -23.37
C VAL A 18 9.80 -14.48 -22.65
N THR A 19 10.09 -15.62 -23.30
CA THR A 19 9.82 -16.95 -22.73
C THR A 19 10.56 -17.17 -21.41
N GLU A 20 11.82 -16.77 -21.30
CA GLU A 20 12.60 -16.91 -20.07
C GLU A 20 12.16 -15.93 -18.99
N PHE A 21 11.71 -14.73 -19.37
CA PHE A 21 11.16 -13.77 -18.42
C PHE A 21 9.83 -14.25 -17.82
N GLU A 22 8.93 -14.87 -18.62
CA GLU A 22 7.70 -15.49 -18.11
C GLU A 22 7.97 -16.61 -17.09
N LYS A 23 8.95 -17.48 -17.38
CA LYS A 23 9.40 -18.51 -16.43
C LYS A 23 9.92 -17.90 -15.14
N ARG A 24 10.72 -16.83 -15.25
CA ARG A 24 11.23 -16.09 -14.10
C ARG A 24 10.09 -15.54 -13.24
N LEU A 25 9.08 -14.90 -13.83
CA LEU A 25 7.93 -14.37 -13.08
C LEU A 25 7.12 -15.48 -12.40
N THR A 26 6.95 -16.63 -13.07
CA THR A 26 6.31 -17.81 -12.47
C THR A 26 7.03 -18.26 -11.19
N LEU A 27 8.36 -18.40 -11.24
CA LEU A 27 9.18 -18.75 -10.07
C LEU A 27 9.12 -17.68 -8.98
N ILE A 28 9.08 -16.40 -9.36
CA ILE A 28 8.93 -15.30 -8.40
C ILE A 28 7.61 -15.42 -7.65
N LYS A 29 6.51 -15.77 -8.33
CA LYS A 29 5.22 -16.01 -7.68
C LYS A 29 5.31 -17.17 -6.67
N GLU A 30 5.96 -18.27 -7.04
CA GLU A 30 6.16 -19.42 -6.14
C GLU A 30 7.01 -19.06 -4.92
N ILE A 31 8.11 -18.31 -5.12
CA ILE A 31 8.92 -17.76 -4.04
C ILE A 31 8.08 -16.84 -3.15
N GLY A 32 7.20 -16.03 -3.76
CA GLY A 32 6.25 -15.20 -3.04
C GLY A 32 5.34 -15.98 -2.11
N LYS A 33 4.71 -17.04 -2.63
CA LYS A 33 3.86 -17.96 -1.83
C LYS A 33 4.65 -18.59 -0.69
N TYR A 34 5.85 -19.10 -0.97
CA TYR A 34 6.73 -19.65 0.07
C TYR A 34 7.08 -18.62 1.16
N LYS A 35 7.45 -17.40 0.76
CA LYS A 35 7.79 -16.33 1.70
C LYS A 35 6.58 -15.97 2.57
N ASP A 36 5.38 -15.93 1.99
CA ASP A 36 4.14 -15.67 2.71
C ASP A 36 3.84 -16.79 3.74
N GLU A 37 3.92 -18.06 3.32
CA GLU A 37 3.74 -19.23 4.21
C GLU A 37 4.75 -19.29 5.36
N HIS A 38 5.97 -18.82 5.12
CA HIS A 38 7.08 -18.86 6.07
C HIS A 38 7.36 -17.53 6.79
N HIS A 39 6.53 -16.51 6.59
CA HIS A 39 6.67 -15.20 7.24
C HIS A 39 8.01 -14.51 6.94
N LEU A 40 8.49 -14.62 5.70
CA LEU A 40 9.72 -13.98 5.24
C LEU A 40 9.41 -12.67 4.48
N PRO A 41 10.30 -11.67 4.52
CA PRO A 41 10.15 -10.45 3.74
C PRO A 41 9.98 -10.72 2.25
N LEU A 42 8.95 -10.14 1.64
CA LEU A 42 8.68 -10.27 0.19
C LEU A 42 9.86 -9.77 -0.64
N ILE A 43 10.44 -8.62 -0.26
CA ILE A 43 11.61 -8.01 -0.90
C ILE A 43 12.83 -8.24 -0.03
N ASP A 44 13.95 -8.51 -0.67
CA ASP A 44 15.26 -8.69 -0.05
C ASP A 44 16.26 -7.83 -0.83
N GLU A 45 16.51 -6.62 -0.34
CA GLU A 45 17.35 -5.63 -1.02
C GLU A 45 18.81 -6.10 -1.13
N GLU A 46 19.34 -6.78 -0.10
CA GLU A 46 20.69 -7.36 -0.14
C GLU A 46 20.80 -8.43 -1.23
N ARG A 47 19.77 -9.28 -1.36
CA ARG A 47 19.69 -10.26 -2.44
C ARG A 47 19.64 -9.57 -3.79
N ASP A 48 18.83 -8.54 -3.96
CA ASP A 48 18.71 -7.80 -5.22
C ASP A 48 20.04 -7.18 -5.66
N GLU A 49 20.75 -6.53 -4.73
CA GLU A 49 22.09 -5.99 -4.97
C GLU A 49 23.09 -7.10 -5.37
N SER A 50 23.03 -8.26 -4.71
CA SER A 50 23.88 -9.41 -5.04
C SER A 50 23.65 -9.94 -6.46
N ILE A 51 22.40 -9.95 -6.95
CA ILE A 51 22.03 -10.38 -8.31
C ILE A 51 22.64 -9.43 -9.33
N ILE A 52 22.46 -8.13 -9.12
CA ILE A 52 22.98 -7.08 -10.02
C ILE A 52 24.51 -7.19 -10.10
N ALA A 53 25.19 -7.28 -8.96
CA ALA A 53 26.64 -7.40 -8.90
C ALA A 53 27.16 -8.65 -9.62
N LEU A 54 26.56 -9.81 -9.35
CA LEU A 54 26.95 -11.09 -9.95
C LEU A 54 26.86 -11.06 -11.49
N HIS A 55 25.71 -10.64 -12.04
CA HIS A 55 25.51 -10.65 -13.49
C HIS A 55 26.34 -9.58 -14.20
N THR A 56 26.56 -8.43 -13.57
CA THR A 56 27.43 -7.38 -14.10
C THR A 56 28.89 -7.85 -14.16
N GLN A 57 29.38 -8.55 -13.13
CA GLN A 57 30.74 -9.10 -13.10
C GLN A 57 30.95 -10.21 -14.15
N ASN A 58 29.94 -11.07 -14.33
CA ASN A 58 29.95 -12.15 -15.31
C ASN A 58 29.87 -11.67 -16.78
N CYS A 59 29.61 -10.38 -17.01
CA CYS A 59 29.68 -9.80 -18.34
C CYS A 59 31.13 -9.83 -18.87
N LYS A 60 31.33 -10.63 -19.94
CA LYS A 60 32.64 -10.82 -20.59
C LYS A 60 33.11 -9.56 -21.30
N ASP A 61 32.19 -8.83 -21.92
CA ASP A 61 32.49 -7.58 -22.62
C ASP A 61 32.31 -6.39 -21.68
N LYS A 62 33.42 -5.74 -21.33
CA LYS A 62 33.41 -4.59 -20.42
C LYS A 62 32.76 -3.35 -21.03
N VAL A 63 32.66 -3.25 -22.35
CA VAL A 63 31.91 -2.18 -23.01
C VAL A 63 30.41 -2.35 -22.79
N LEU A 64 29.93 -3.59 -22.72
CA LEU A 64 28.50 -3.89 -22.51
C LEU A 64 28.08 -3.95 -21.05
N ALA A 65 29.03 -4.01 -20.10
CA ALA A 65 28.73 -4.17 -18.68
C ALA A 65 27.73 -3.14 -18.11
N PRO A 66 27.81 -1.82 -18.43
CA PRO A 66 26.82 -0.85 -17.94
C PRO A 66 25.40 -1.12 -18.45
N TYR A 67 25.26 -1.64 -19.67
CA TYR A 67 23.97 -1.99 -20.25
C TYR A 67 23.40 -3.25 -19.60
N VAL A 68 24.24 -4.24 -19.32
CA VAL A 68 23.85 -5.46 -18.59
C VAL A 68 23.41 -5.11 -17.17
N GLU A 69 24.15 -4.24 -16.47
CA GLU A 69 23.77 -3.79 -15.14
C GLU A 69 22.38 -3.12 -15.14
N ASN A 70 22.14 -2.21 -16.08
CA ASN A 70 20.85 -1.54 -16.21
C ASN A 70 19.71 -2.52 -16.56
N TYR A 71 19.97 -3.46 -17.46
CA TYR A 71 19.01 -4.51 -17.82
C TYR A 71 18.63 -5.35 -16.58
N ILE A 72 19.61 -5.83 -15.82
CA ILE A 72 19.35 -6.65 -14.62
C ILE A 72 18.64 -5.84 -13.54
N LYS A 73 19.02 -4.58 -13.30
CA LYS A 73 18.30 -3.66 -12.41
C LYS A 73 16.82 -3.55 -12.79
N THR A 74 16.55 -3.35 -14.08
CA THR A 74 15.17 -3.26 -14.60
C THR A 74 14.41 -4.56 -14.40
N VAL A 75 15.01 -5.70 -14.74
CA VAL A 75 14.40 -7.03 -14.56
C VAL A 75 14.09 -7.31 -13.09
N VAL A 76 15.00 -6.99 -12.17
CA VAL A 76 14.78 -7.14 -10.72
C VAL A 76 13.64 -6.22 -10.25
N SER A 77 13.64 -4.95 -10.65
CA SER A 77 12.59 -3.99 -10.32
C SER A 77 11.21 -4.48 -10.78
N MET A 78 11.08 -4.90 -12.05
CA MET A 78 9.83 -5.42 -12.61
C MET A 78 9.36 -6.67 -11.87
N SER A 79 10.29 -7.51 -11.41
CA SER A 79 9.95 -8.74 -10.69
C SER A 79 9.47 -8.46 -9.28
N ASN A 80 10.05 -7.47 -8.62
CA ASN A 80 9.58 -7.00 -7.31
C ASN A 80 8.20 -6.35 -7.43
N GLU A 81 7.94 -5.60 -8.50
CA GLU A 81 6.62 -5.05 -8.81
C GLU A 81 5.59 -6.14 -9.10
N PHE A 82 5.93 -7.12 -9.93
CA PHE A 82 5.09 -8.29 -10.18
C PHE A 82 4.77 -9.06 -8.90
N LEU A 83 5.78 -9.35 -8.08
CA LEU A 83 5.60 -10.02 -6.79
C LEU A 83 4.66 -9.23 -5.88
N LYS A 84 4.85 -7.91 -5.83
CA LYS A 84 4.01 -6.96 -5.09
C LYS A 84 2.56 -7.02 -5.56
N GLU A 85 2.29 -7.13 -6.84
CA GLU A 85 0.91 -7.19 -7.36
C GLU A 85 0.23 -8.54 -7.08
N HIS A 86 1.01 -9.61 -6.99
CA HIS A 86 0.49 -10.98 -6.95
C HIS A 86 0.56 -11.64 -5.57
N MET A 87 1.07 -10.93 -4.55
CA MET A 87 1.08 -11.41 -3.17
C MET A 87 0.04 -10.71 -2.29
N HIS A 88 -0.50 -11.45 -1.32
CA HIS A 88 -1.42 -10.93 -0.32
C HIS A 88 -0.74 -9.81 0.47
N LYS A 89 -1.08 -8.57 0.16
CA LYS A 89 -0.56 -7.39 0.85
C LYS A 89 -1.50 -6.92 1.96
N HIS A 90 -0.96 -6.14 2.90
CA HIS A 90 -1.80 -5.39 3.84
C HIS A 90 -2.77 -4.49 3.07
N ILE A 91 -3.95 -4.24 3.63
CA ILE A 91 -4.91 -3.29 3.09
C ILE A 91 -4.96 -2.12 4.05
N PHE A 92 -4.51 -0.95 3.60
CA PHE A 92 -4.54 0.28 4.40
C PHE A 92 -5.77 1.10 4.02
N LEU A 93 -6.69 1.30 4.96
CA LEU A 93 -7.87 2.12 4.75
C LEU A 93 -7.56 3.56 5.18
N ILE A 94 -7.62 4.48 4.22
CA ILE A 94 -7.44 5.93 4.41
C ILE A 94 -8.76 6.66 4.14
N GLY A 95 -8.84 7.92 4.58
CA GLY A 95 -10.00 8.78 4.41
C GLY A 95 -10.34 9.55 5.69
N MET A 96 -11.31 10.46 5.60
CA MET A 96 -11.68 11.31 6.72
C MET A 96 -12.13 10.54 7.96
N PRO A 97 -11.94 11.08 9.17
CA PRO A 97 -12.68 10.64 10.35
C PRO A 97 -14.18 10.62 10.05
N GLY A 98 -14.90 9.58 10.47
CA GLY A 98 -16.32 9.41 10.14
C GLY A 98 -16.62 8.78 8.76
N ALA A 99 -15.61 8.55 7.91
CA ALA A 99 -15.81 7.89 6.62
C ALA A 99 -16.17 6.39 6.73
N GLY A 100 -16.11 5.79 7.93
CA GLY A 100 -16.47 4.39 8.15
C GLY A 100 -15.33 3.37 8.04
N LYS A 101 -14.07 3.83 7.99
CA LYS A 101 -12.86 2.98 7.86
C LYS A 101 -12.82 1.81 8.85
N THR A 102 -13.08 2.05 10.13
CA THR A 102 -13.07 1.00 11.16
C THR A 102 -14.19 -0.02 10.93
N THR A 103 -15.36 0.42 10.50
CA THR A 103 -16.51 -0.46 10.23
C THR A 103 -16.29 -1.31 8.98
N VAL A 104 -15.93 -0.67 7.87
CA VAL A 104 -15.59 -1.33 6.59
C VAL A 104 -14.42 -2.29 6.81
N GLY A 105 -13.37 -1.86 7.51
CA GLY A 105 -12.18 -2.66 7.73
C GLY A 105 -12.41 -3.92 8.56
N LYS A 106 -13.25 -3.86 9.60
CA LYS A 106 -13.62 -5.04 10.39
C LYS A 106 -14.36 -6.09 9.54
N VAL A 107 -15.29 -5.65 8.71
CA VAL A 107 -16.06 -6.55 7.83
C VAL A 107 -15.16 -7.12 6.75
N LEU A 108 -14.36 -6.28 6.07
CA LEU A 108 -13.40 -6.70 5.06
C LEU A 108 -12.38 -7.72 5.61
N ALA A 109 -11.83 -7.47 6.78
CA ALA A 109 -10.88 -8.38 7.42
C ALA A 109 -11.51 -9.76 7.66
N LYS A 110 -12.76 -9.78 8.14
CA LYS A 110 -13.51 -11.01 8.36
C LYS A 110 -13.75 -11.79 7.05
N GLU A 111 -14.20 -11.11 6.00
CA GLU A 111 -14.43 -11.74 4.68
C GLU A 111 -13.13 -12.31 4.08
N LEU A 112 -12.00 -11.62 4.29
CA LEU A 112 -10.69 -12.06 3.82
C LEU A 112 -9.98 -13.07 4.74
N GLY A 113 -10.55 -13.38 5.92
CA GLY A 113 -9.90 -14.21 6.93
C GLY A 113 -8.60 -13.61 7.49
N ARG A 114 -8.53 -12.28 7.60
CA ARG A 114 -7.35 -11.52 8.04
C ARG A 114 -7.58 -10.82 9.37
N ASP A 115 -6.49 -10.42 10.00
CA ASP A 115 -6.53 -9.57 11.18
C ASP A 115 -6.92 -8.13 10.81
N PHE A 116 -7.59 -7.45 11.74
CA PHE A 116 -7.93 -6.03 11.65
C PHE A 116 -7.20 -5.23 12.72
N PHE A 117 -6.60 -4.10 12.33
CA PHE A 117 -6.00 -3.14 13.23
C PHE A 117 -6.59 -1.74 13.01
N ASP A 118 -6.94 -1.06 14.09
CA ASP A 118 -7.19 0.37 14.08
C ASP A 118 -5.92 1.07 14.58
N LEU A 119 -5.31 1.91 13.72
CA LEU A 119 -4.00 2.49 13.99
C LEU A 119 -4.03 3.41 15.21
N ASP A 120 -5.07 4.23 15.34
CA ASP A 120 -5.22 5.15 16.47
C ASP A 120 -5.40 4.38 17.77
N GLN A 121 -6.19 3.29 17.76
CA GLN A 121 -6.30 2.41 18.92
C GLN A 121 -4.97 1.73 19.25
N THR A 122 -4.26 1.22 18.25
CA THR A 122 -2.97 0.53 18.42
C THR A 122 -1.92 1.47 19.02
N ILE A 123 -1.89 2.73 18.61
CA ILE A 123 -1.00 3.75 19.17
C ILE A 123 -1.38 4.04 20.63
N GLN A 124 -2.67 4.20 20.93
CA GLN A 124 -3.13 4.46 22.30
C GLN A 124 -2.76 3.31 23.25
N ASP A 125 -2.93 2.07 22.81
CA ASP A 125 -2.58 0.89 23.60
C ASP A 125 -1.07 0.81 23.89
N LYS A 126 -0.24 1.23 22.93
CA LYS A 126 1.23 1.25 23.07
C LYS A 126 1.74 2.40 23.94
N VAL A 127 1.20 3.60 23.74
CA VAL A 127 1.67 4.84 24.40
C VAL A 127 1.03 5.00 25.78
N GLY A 128 -0.12 4.38 26.02
CA GLY A 128 -0.88 4.52 27.27
C GLY A 128 -1.54 5.89 27.44
N LYS A 129 -1.71 6.64 26.35
CA LYS A 129 -2.35 7.97 26.30
C LYS A 129 -3.45 7.97 25.24
N SER A 130 -4.53 8.72 25.48
CA SER A 130 -5.51 9.00 24.43
C SER A 130 -4.88 9.82 23.30
N VAL A 131 -5.44 9.72 22.08
CA VAL A 131 -4.98 10.54 20.95
C VAL A 131 -4.97 12.03 21.32
N GLN A 132 -6.02 12.53 21.96
CA GLN A 132 -6.10 13.91 22.43
C GLN A 132 -4.92 14.30 23.34
N ASN A 133 -4.57 13.45 24.31
CA ASN A 133 -3.45 13.71 25.20
C ASN A 133 -2.11 13.67 24.45
N ILE A 134 -1.93 12.78 23.47
CA ILE A 134 -0.73 12.78 22.63
C ILE A 134 -0.60 14.11 21.87
N TYR A 135 -1.68 14.59 21.25
CA TYR A 135 -1.66 15.88 20.57
C TYR A 135 -1.36 17.07 21.50
N ILE A 136 -1.91 17.07 22.72
CA ILE A 136 -1.72 18.15 23.71
C ILE A 136 -0.29 18.15 24.28
N TYR A 137 0.23 16.99 24.67
CA TYR A 137 1.49 16.90 25.41
C TYR A 137 2.72 16.63 24.53
N ASP A 138 2.55 15.86 23.45
CA ASP A 138 3.66 15.38 22.62
C ASP A 138 3.67 16.07 21.24
N GLY A 139 2.51 16.54 20.78
CA GLY A 139 2.34 17.30 19.54
C GLY A 139 2.04 16.46 18.30
N LYS A 140 1.64 17.12 17.21
CA LYS A 140 1.25 16.48 15.93
C LYS A 140 2.40 15.74 15.24
N ASP A 141 3.61 16.29 15.30
CA ASP A 141 4.79 15.67 14.68
C ASP A 141 5.15 14.35 15.39
N ALA A 142 5.07 14.33 16.73
CA ALA A 142 5.26 13.11 17.50
C ALA A 142 4.20 12.05 17.18
N PHE A 143 2.93 12.46 17.05
CA PHE A 143 1.87 11.55 16.60
C PHE A 143 2.16 10.95 15.22
N SER A 144 2.67 11.75 14.27
CA SER A 144 3.03 11.28 12.93
C SER A 144 4.18 10.24 12.97
N GLU A 145 5.15 10.41 13.87
CA GLU A 145 6.21 9.41 14.12
C GLU A 145 5.67 8.15 14.80
N TYR A 146 4.67 8.27 15.69
CA TYR A 146 3.98 7.11 16.27
C TYR A 146 3.19 6.33 15.22
N GLU A 147 2.52 7.00 14.28
CA GLU A 147 1.88 6.35 13.13
C GLU A 147 2.90 5.60 12.27
N TYR A 148 4.01 6.26 11.90
CA TYR A 148 5.07 5.65 11.10
C TYR A 148 5.66 4.40 11.77
N SER A 149 6.06 4.52 13.03
CA SER A 149 6.65 3.41 13.79
C SER A 149 5.66 2.26 14.01
N THR A 150 4.39 2.57 14.28
CA THR A 150 3.36 1.54 14.46
C THR A 150 3.08 0.79 13.17
N ILE A 151 2.95 1.49 12.03
CA ILE A 151 2.81 0.82 10.73
C ILE A 151 4.05 -0.02 10.43
N LYS A 152 5.25 0.49 10.69
CA LYS A 152 6.51 -0.23 10.48
C LYS A 152 6.57 -1.55 11.24
N GLU A 153 5.99 -1.61 12.43
CA GLU A 153 5.86 -2.88 13.16
C GLU A 153 4.77 -3.77 12.58
N LEU A 154 3.58 -3.23 12.28
CA LEU A 154 2.44 -4.00 11.78
C LEU A 154 2.69 -4.66 10.42
N ILE A 155 3.52 -4.07 9.55
CA ILE A 155 3.86 -4.65 8.25
C ILE A 155 4.72 -5.93 8.34
N HIS A 156 5.24 -6.26 9.52
CA HIS A 156 5.95 -7.52 9.76
C HIS A 156 4.99 -8.64 10.20
N ASN A 157 3.72 -8.32 10.48
CA ASN A 157 2.70 -9.33 10.75
C ASN A 157 2.17 -9.94 9.44
N LYS A 158 1.29 -10.94 9.58
CA LYS A 158 0.54 -11.47 8.44
C LYS A 158 -0.26 -10.36 7.74
N PRO A 159 -0.52 -10.48 6.42
CA PRO A 159 -1.34 -9.53 5.69
C PRO A 159 -2.66 -9.24 6.41
N SER A 160 -2.86 -7.97 6.75
CA SER A 160 -3.95 -7.51 7.61
C SER A 160 -4.66 -6.30 7.01
N VAL A 161 -5.85 -5.99 7.51
CA VAL A 161 -6.57 -4.77 7.18
C VAL A 161 -6.31 -3.75 8.28
N ILE A 162 -5.78 -2.58 7.91
CA ILE A 162 -5.32 -1.55 8.83
C ILE A 162 -6.09 -0.26 8.53
N ALA A 163 -6.97 0.16 9.44
CA ALA A 163 -7.60 1.47 9.37
C ALA A 163 -6.67 2.54 9.93
N THR A 164 -6.37 3.58 9.17
CA THR A 164 -5.43 4.63 9.59
C THR A 164 -6.14 5.85 10.16
N GLY A 165 -5.39 6.74 10.81
CA GLY A 165 -5.87 8.06 11.19
C GLY A 165 -6.23 8.92 9.96
N GLY A 166 -7.04 9.94 10.15
CA GLY A 166 -7.39 10.87 9.06
C GLY A 166 -6.19 11.68 8.55
N GLY A 167 -5.17 11.89 9.39
CA GLY A 167 -3.98 12.69 9.07
C GLY A 167 -2.82 11.89 8.47
N THR A 168 -2.89 10.56 8.44
CA THR A 168 -1.76 9.68 8.07
C THR A 168 -1.18 10.01 6.69
N VAL A 169 -2.02 10.44 5.74
CA VAL A 169 -1.61 10.78 4.37
C VAL A 169 -0.76 12.06 4.28
N THR A 170 -0.72 12.87 5.34
CA THR A 170 0.09 14.11 5.35
C THR A 170 1.57 13.85 5.65
N TYR A 171 1.96 12.60 5.91
CA TYR A 171 3.33 12.24 6.25
C TYR A 171 3.95 11.28 5.23
N ASP A 172 4.81 11.83 4.36
CA ASP A 172 5.44 11.13 3.23
C ASP A 172 6.10 9.80 3.60
N LYS A 173 6.77 9.72 4.75
CA LYS A 173 7.44 8.49 5.19
C LYS A 173 6.42 7.36 5.39
N THR A 174 5.28 7.67 6.02
CA THR A 174 4.21 6.72 6.24
C THR A 174 3.51 6.35 4.94
N VAL A 175 3.25 7.34 4.06
CA VAL A 175 2.68 7.09 2.73
C VAL A 175 3.54 6.11 1.92
N LYS A 176 4.86 6.35 1.84
CA LYS A 176 5.80 5.45 1.15
C LYS A 176 5.79 4.06 1.77
N LEU A 177 5.78 3.97 3.10
CA LEU A 177 5.74 2.71 3.81
C LEU A 177 4.47 1.91 3.50
N MET A 178 3.29 2.55 3.55
CA MET A 178 2.02 1.90 3.21
C MET A 178 1.99 1.42 1.76
N ARG A 179 2.36 2.28 0.80
CA ARG A 179 2.36 1.93 -0.63
C ARG A 179 3.35 0.82 -0.99
N ASN A 180 4.48 0.75 -0.29
CA ASN A 180 5.47 -0.30 -0.51
C ASN A 180 5.03 -1.68 0.03
N ASN A 181 4.17 -1.71 1.05
CA ASN A 181 3.82 -2.93 1.78
C ASN A 181 2.33 -3.31 1.68
N GLY A 182 1.53 -2.54 0.94
CA GLY A 182 0.08 -2.62 1.00
C GLY A 182 -0.66 -2.08 -0.20
N LEU A 183 -1.95 -2.40 -0.26
CA LEU A 183 -2.93 -1.67 -1.05
C LEU A 183 -3.57 -0.61 -0.18
N VAL A 184 -3.30 0.65 -0.51
CA VAL A 184 -4.01 1.80 0.05
C VAL A 184 -5.37 1.98 -0.63
N VAL A 185 -6.44 1.89 0.17
CA VAL A 185 -7.84 2.06 -0.23
C VAL A 185 -8.38 3.34 0.40
N PHE A 186 -8.83 4.28 -0.42
CA PHE A 186 -9.54 5.46 0.03
C PHE A 186 -11.03 5.15 0.19
N VAL A 187 -11.48 5.11 1.44
CA VAL A 187 -12.89 5.07 1.80
C VAL A 187 -13.44 6.49 1.68
N ASN A 188 -13.99 6.79 0.52
CA ASN A 188 -14.54 8.10 0.20
C ASN A 188 -16.00 8.18 0.67
N ARG A 189 -16.29 9.17 1.50
CA ARG A 189 -17.64 9.47 1.97
C ARG A 189 -17.86 10.97 1.93
N ASP A 190 -19.02 11.38 1.46
CA ASP A 190 -19.40 12.79 1.38
C ASP A 190 -19.27 13.45 2.75
N VAL A 191 -18.58 14.59 2.78
CA VAL A 191 -18.33 15.36 4.00
C VAL A 191 -19.65 15.80 4.67
N ASN A 192 -20.71 16.04 3.90
CA ASN A 192 -22.03 16.36 4.45
C ASN A 192 -22.60 15.19 5.25
N HIS A 193 -22.48 13.96 4.74
CA HIS A 193 -22.93 12.77 5.47
C HIS A 193 -22.07 12.46 6.70
N ILE A 194 -20.76 12.77 6.63
CA ILE A 194 -19.88 12.69 7.81
C ILE A 194 -20.36 13.67 8.90
N LEU A 195 -20.77 14.87 8.51
CA LEU A 195 -21.27 15.90 9.42
C LEU A 195 -22.66 15.56 9.99
N ASP A 196 -23.53 14.91 9.22
CA ASP A 196 -24.85 14.49 9.67
C ASP A 196 -24.78 13.40 10.76
N ASP A 197 -23.77 12.52 10.70
CA ASP A 197 -23.52 11.46 11.69
C ASP A 197 -22.86 11.95 12.99
N LEU A 198 -22.31 13.17 13.00
CA LEU A 198 -21.76 13.80 14.20
C LEU A 198 -22.93 14.34 15.05
N ASP A 199 -23.19 13.64 16.16
CA ASP A 199 -24.36 13.83 17.03
C ASP A 199 -24.72 15.31 17.27
N LEU A 200 -25.96 15.66 16.90
CA LEU A 200 -26.45 17.03 16.67
C LEU A 200 -26.81 17.82 17.95
N GLU A 201 -26.48 17.33 19.14
CA GLU A 201 -26.90 17.96 20.41
C GLU A 201 -26.08 19.20 20.81
N ILE A 202 -24.97 19.53 20.14
CA ILE A 202 -24.02 20.58 20.57
C ILE A 202 -24.02 21.80 19.61
N ARG A 203 -25.10 22.04 18.86
CA ARG A 203 -25.16 23.03 17.76
C ARG A 203 -24.65 24.47 18.04
N PRO A 204 -24.70 25.05 19.25
CA PRO A 204 -24.18 26.42 19.46
C PRO A 204 -22.64 26.55 19.40
N LEU A 205 -21.88 25.48 19.67
CA LEU A 205 -20.40 25.46 19.62
C LEU A 205 -19.86 24.88 18.30
N VAL A 206 -20.76 24.45 17.40
CA VAL A 206 -20.45 23.55 16.29
C VAL A 206 -20.08 24.25 14.98
N LYS A 207 -20.40 25.54 14.79
CA LYS A 207 -20.13 26.19 13.50
C LYS A 207 -18.63 26.24 13.16
N GLU A 208 -17.79 26.61 14.12
CA GLU A 208 -16.33 26.59 13.96
C GLU A 208 -15.80 25.16 13.73
N SER A 209 -16.44 24.15 14.34
CA SER A 209 -16.07 22.74 14.13
C SER A 209 -16.47 22.23 12.73
N ILE A 210 -17.59 22.68 12.18
CA ILE A 210 -18.04 22.33 10.82
C ILE A 210 -17.09 22.96 9.80
N GLU A 211 -16.84 24.28 9.90
CA GLU A 211 -15.91 24.98 9.01
C GLU A 211 -14.51 24.36 9.10
N TYR A 212 -14.05 23.98 10.30
CA TYR A 212 -12.80 23.26 10.49
C TYR A 212 -12.78 21.91 9.76
N ILE A 213 -13.82 21.07 9.92
CA ILE A 213 -13.90 19.75 9.27
C ILE A 213 -13.91 19.91 7.74
N PHE A 214 -14.66 20.88 7.21
CA PHE A 214 -14.66 21.19 5.77
C PHE A 214 -13.27 21.62 5.28
N ASN A 215 -12.59 22.52 6.00
CA ASN A 215 -11.25 22.96 5.62
C ASN A 215 -10.24 21.79 5.64
N VAL A 216 -10.32 20.92 6.66
CA VAL A 216 -9.49 19.71 6.75
C VAL A 216 -9.80 18.73 5.61
N TYR A 217 -11.08 18.59 5.24
CA TYR A 217 -11.49 17.78 4.10
C TYR A 217 -10.87 18.31 2.81
N GLU A 218 -11.05 19.60 2.51
CA GLU A 218 -10.53 20.24 1.30
C GLU A 218 -8.99 20.15 1.22
N GLU A 219 -8.29 20.30 2.35
CA GLU A 219 -6.83 20.14 2.40
C GLU A 219 -6.38 18.71 2.10
N ARG A 220 -7.09 17.71 2.65
CA ARG A 220 -6.64 16.31 2.60
C ARG A 220 -7.19 15.51 1.44
N TYR A 221 -8.30 15.92 0.85
CA TYR A 221 -8.94 15.19 -0.23
C TYR A 221 -8.01 14.94 -1.42
N PRO A 222 -7.25 15.94 -1.93
CA PRO A 222 -6.27 15.70 -3.00
C PRO A 222 -5.19 14.69 -2.60
N LEU A 223 -4.77 14.69 -1.33
CA LEU A 223 -3.80 13.73 -0.81
C LEU A 223 -4.38 12.32 -0.73
N TYR A 224 -5.64 12.17 -0.34
CA TYR A 224 -6.31 10.87 -0.38
C TYR A 224 -6.36 10.32 -1.81
N GLU A 225 -6.68 11.16 -2.80
CA GLU A 225 -6.71 10.75 -4.21
C GLU A 225 -5.32 10.40 -4.76
N GLU A 226 -4.28 11.16 -4.41
CA GLU A 226 -2.90 10.90 -4.83
C GLU A 226 -2.36 9.59 -4.23
N VAL A 227 -2.65 9.34 -2.94
CA VAL A 227 -2.05 8.23 -2.19
C VAL A 227 -2.77 6.91 -2.45
N ALA A 228 -4.05 6.92 -2.81
CA ALA A 228 -4.84 5.71 -3.02
C ALA A 228 -4.39 4.91 -4.25
N HIS A 229 -4.54 3.59 -4.18
CA HIS A 229 -4.58 2.72 -5.37
C HIS A 229 -6.02 2.45 -5.80
N ILE A 230 -6.93 2.38 -4.82
CA ILE A 230 -8.36 2.10 -5.02
C ILE A 230 -9.13 3.17 -4.26
N LYS A 231 -10.16 3.73 -4.90
CA LYS A 231 -11.12 4.64 -4.28
C LYS A 231 -12.49 3.96 -4.31
N ILE A 232 -13.13 3.86 -3.16
CA ILE A 232 -14.47 3.26 -3.01
C ILE A 232 -15.41 4.24 -2.34
N GLY A 233 -16.71 4.15 -2.67
CA GLY A 233 -17.75 4.94 -2.02
C GLY A 233 -18.28 4.25 -0.77
N ASN A 234 -18.63 5.02 0.27
CA ASN A 234 -19.34 4.51 1.44
C ASN A 234 -20.63 5.28 1.71
N GLU A 235 -21.49 5.32 0.69
CA GLU A 235 -22.81 5.99 0.72
C GLU A 235 -23.99 5.02 0.90
N GLY A 236 -23.76 3.74 0.63
CA GLY A 236 -24.76 2.67 0.67
C GLY A 236 -24.59 1.75 1.87
N SER A 237 -24.73 0.43 1.66
CA SER A 237 -24.46 -0.53 2.73
C SER A 237 -22.96 -0.76 2.89
N ILE A 238 -22.54 -1.08 4.12
CA ILE A 238 -21.14 -1.49 4.40
C ILE A 238 -20.74 -2.70 3.55
N THR A 239 -21.69 -3.60 3.26
CA THR A 239 -21.46 -4.79 2.43
C THR A 239 -21.10 -4.40 1.00
N ASP A 240 -21.77 -3.40 0.43
CA ASP A 240 -21.48 -2.92 -0.93
C ASP A 240 -20.06 -2.34 -1.00
N ALA A 241 -19.69 -1.51 -0.02
CA ALA A 241 -18.34 -0.94 0.08
C ALA A 241 -17.26 -2.02 0.21
N VAL A 242 -17.51 -3.06 1.03
CA VAL A 242 -16.58 -4.20 1.19
C VAL A 242 -16.45 -4.98 -0.11
N GLN A 243 -17.56 -5.21 -0.80
CA GLN A 243 -17.57 -5.96 -2.05
C GLN A 243 -16.87 -5.20 -3.17
N GLU A 244 -17.06 -3.88 -3.26
CA GLU A 244 -16.33 -3.00 -4.18
C GLU A 244 -14.81 -3.10 -3.94
N ILE A 245 -14.37 -3.14 -2.68
CA ILE A 245 -12.95 -3.35 -2.36
C ILE A 245 -12.48 -4.71 -2.87
N ILE A 246 -13.20 -5.79 -2.56
CA ILE A 246 -12.83 -7.16 -2.95
C ILE A 246 -12.75 -7.29 -4.48
N GLU A 247 -13.71 -6.73 -5.21
CA GLU A 247 -13.74 -6.76 -6.67
C GLU A 247 -12.59 -5.94 -7.30
N ALA A 248 -12.12 -4.90 -6.61
CA ALA A 248 -10.98 -4.09 -7.02
C ALA A 248 -9.62 -4.66 -6.61
N LEU A 249 -9.56 -5.70 -5.76
CA LEU A 249 -8.29 -6.33 -5.39
C LEU A 249 -7.68 -7.03 -6.62
N PRO A 250 -6.37 -6.83 -6.90
CA PRO A 250 -5.69 -7.52 -7.98
C PRO A 250 -5.80 -9.05 -7.78
N ASN A 251 -6.38 -9.71 -8.77
CA ASN A 251 -6.81 -11.12 -8.82
C ASN A 251 -6.13 -12.02 -7.78
N THR A 252 -6.82 -12.25 -6.67
CA THR A 252 -6.59 -13.42 -5.81
C THR A 252 -7.40 -14.55 -6.41
N GLU A 253 -6.80 -15.29 -7.35
CA GLU A 253 -7.29 -16.56 -7.91
C GLU A 253 -8.82 -16.62 -8.18
N LYS A 254 -9.24 -16.29 -9.41
CA LYS A 254 -10.40 -16.97 -10.02
C LYS A 254 -9.93 -18.23 -10.72
#